data_AF-A0A958RYX5-F1
#
_entry.id   AF-A0A958RYX5-F1
#
_cell.length_a   1.000
_cell.length_b   1.000
_cell.length_c   1.000
_cell.angle_alpha   90.00
_cell.angle_beta   90.00
_cell.angle_gamma   90.00
#
_symmetry.space_group_name_H-M   'P 1'
#
loop_
_entity.id
_entity.type
_entity.pdbx_description
1 polymer ?
#
loop_
_entity_poly.entity_id
_entity_poly.type
_entity_poly.pdbx_seq_one_letter_code
_entity_poly.pdbx_strand_id
1 'polypeptide(L)'
;MKYLIIIFTFLSLQSFGQSKPEDYYNETHRPQFHFTPESKWMNDPNGLVYYNGKYHLFYQYYPEDIVWGPMHWGHASSEDLYHWEHHPIALYPDKLGNIFSGCAVIDENN
;
A
#
# COMPACT_ATOMS: atom_id res chain seq x y z
N MET A 1 41.70 -9.19 -28.18
CA MET A 1 40.58 -8.26 -28.42
C MET A 1 39.31 -9.07 -28.61
N LYS A 2 38.41 -9.11 -27.62
CA LYS A 2 37.07 -9.70 -27.74
C LYS A 2 36.07 -8.55 -27.64
N TYR A 3 35.28 -8.35 -28.68
CA TYR A 3 34.23 -7.33 -28.71
C TYR A 3 33.10 -7.78 -27.78
N LEU A 4 32.79 -6.94 -26.78
CA LEU A 4 31.64 -7.09 -25.89
C LEU A 4 30.45 -6.41 -26.55
N ILE A 5 29.48 -7.19 -27.02
CA ILE A 5 28.22 -6.70 -27.57
C ILE A 5 27.33 -6.28 -26.39
N ILE A 6 27.07 -4.98 -26.24
CA ILE A 6 26.10 -4.46 -25.28
C ILE A 6 24.72 -4.53 -25.95
N ILE A 7 23.92 -5.51 -25.56
CA ILE A 7 22.51 -5.60 -25.96
C ILE A 7 21.73 -4.64 -25.04
N PHE A 8 21.32 -3.49 -25.58
CA PHE A 8 20.33 -2.64 -24.94
C PHE A 8 18.95 -3.28 -25.12
N THR A 9 18.56 -4.15 -24.19
CA THR A 9 17.17 -4.59 -24.07
C THR A 9 16.34 -3.40 -23.59
N PHE A 10 15.60 -2.79 -24.51
CA PHE A 10 14.47 -1.93 -24.19
C PHE A 10 13.45 -2.78 -23.42
N LEU A 11 13.43 -2.66 -22.08
CA LEU A 11 12.27 -3.12 -21.31
C LEU A 11 11.10 -2.22 -21.70
N SER A 12 10.12 -2.75 -22.41
CA SER A 12 8.81 -2.14 -22.49
C SER A 12 8.28 -1.99 -21.08
N LEU A 13 8.06 -0.76 -20.61
CA LEU A 13 7.18 -0.51 -19.47
C LEU A 13 5.81 -1.08 -19.84
N GLN A 14 5.49 -2.26 -19.33
CA GLN A 14 4.11 -2.70 -19.29
C GLN A 14 3.43 -1.76 -18.31
N SER A 15 2.50 -0.94 -18.80
CA SER A 15 1.57 -0.26 -17.92
C SER A 15 0.81 -1.34 -17.15
N PHE A 16 1.11 -1.53 -15.87
CA PHE A 16 0.20 -2.22 -14.97
C PHE A 16 -1.15 -1.53 -15.11
N GLY A 17 -2.19 -2.28 -15.46
CA GLY A 17 -3.49 -1.76 -15.80
C GLY A 17 -4.09 -0.99 -14.63
N GLN A 18 -3.83 0.31 -14.59
CA GLN A 18 -4.54 1.22 -13.71
C GLN A 18 -5.95 1.31 -14.29
N SER A 19 -6.95 0.94 -13.49
CA SER A 19 -8.36 1.09 -13.87
C SER A 19 -8.58 2.51 -14.34
N LYS A 20 -9.36 2.69 -15.42
CA LYS A 20 -9.73 4.04 -15.86
C LYS A 20 -10.39 4.77 -14.68
N PRO A 21 -10.18 6.09 -14.53
CA PRO A 21 -10.76 6.85 -13.42
C PRO A 21 -12.28 6.69 -13.27
N GLU A 22 -12.99 6.41 -14.37
CA GLU A 22 -14.45 6.19 -14.39
C GLU A 22 -14.89 4.89 -13.68
N ASP A 23 -14.01 3.90 -13.51
CA ASP A 23 -14.32 2.62 -12.86
C ASP A 23 -13.78 2.54 -11.42
N TYR A 24 -13.05 3.55 -10.95
CA TYR A 24 -12.46 3.56 -9.62
C TYR A 24 -13.56 3.57 -8.55
N TYR A 25 -13.55 2.57 -7.67
CA TYR A 25 -14.59 2.35 -6.65
C TYR A 25 -15.99 2.00 -7.15
N ASN A 26 -16.18 1.71 -8.44
CA ASN A 26 -17.47 1.32 -9.01
C ASN A 26 -17.66 -0.20 -9.17
N GLU A 27 -16.76 -1.01 -8.62
CA GLU A 27 -16.84 -2.47 -8.72
C GLU A 27 -18.03 -3.01 -7.90
N THR A 28 -18.74 -4.00 -8.45
CA THR A 28 -20.00 -4.53 -7.88
C THR A 28 -19.93 -4.94 -6.42
N HIS A 29 -18.75 -5.39 -5.96
CA HIS A 29 -18.55 -5.89 -4.60
C HIS A 29 -17.66 -4.99 -3.75
N ARG A 30 -17.19 -3.85 -4.27
CA ARG A 30 -16.33 -2.97 -3.49
C ARG A 30 -17.17 -2.16 -2.49
N PRO A 31 -16.85 -2.22 -1.19
CA PRO A 31 -17.50 -1.38 -0.19
C PRO A 31 -17.40 0.10 -0.57
N GLN A 32 -18.52 0.80 -0.46
CA GLN A 32 -18.62 2.24 -0.79
C GLN A 32 -18.33 3.15 0.41
N PHE A 33 -18.27 2.58 1.62
CA PHE A 33 -18.18 3.35 2.87
C PHE A 33 -17.16 2.80 3.86
N HIS A 34 -16.70 1.55 3.68
CA HIS A 34 -15.59 1.00 4.46
C HIS A 34 -14.30 1.19 3.68
N PHE A 35 -13.20 1.40 4.41
CA PHE A 35 -11.87 1.43 3.83
C PHE A 35 -11.55 0.11 3.09
N THR A 36 -10.99 0.23 1.90
CA THR A 36 -10.33 -0.84 1.15
C THR A 36 -9.00 -0.31 0.62
N PRO A 37 -7.98 -1.15 0.35
CA PRO A 37 -6.79 -0.65 -0.31
C PRO A 37 -7.18 -0.26 -1.74
N GLU A 38 -6.36 0.54 -2.43
CA GLU A 38 -6.66 0.93 -3.82
C GLU A 38 -6.84 -0.29 -4.73
N SER A 39 -6.11 -1.36 -4.45
CA SER A 39 -6.21 -2.66 -5.11
C SER A 39 -5.62 -3.78 -4.23
N LYS A 40 -5.86 -5.04 -4.60
CA LYS A 40 -5.15 -6.23 -4.09
C LYS A 40 -5.49 -6.61 -2.64
N TRP A 41 -4.57 -7.29 -1.94
CA TRP A 41 -4.83 -7.91 -0.65
C TRP A 41 -4.48 -7.00 0.53
N MET A 42 -5.41 -6.87 1.48
CA MET A 42 -5.14 -6.34 2.82
C MET A 42 -5.68 -7.25 3.92
N ASN A 43 -5.13 -7.13 5.12
CA ASN A 43 -5.71 -7.71 6.34
C ASN A 43 -5.63 -6.73 7.51
N ASP A 44 -4.90 -7.08 8.58
CA ASP A 44 -4.98 -6.44 9.89
C ASP A 44 -4.73 -4.92 9.84
N PRO A 45 -5.52 -4.09 10.56
CA PRO A 45 -5.16 -2.70 10.80
C PRO A 45 -3.93 -2.62 11.71
N ASN A 46 -3.03 -1.69 11.41
CA ASN A 46 -1.77 -1.49 12.10
C ASN A 46 -1.57 0.00 12.42
N GLY A 47 -0.68 0.30 13.37
CA GLY A 47 -0.17 1.66 13.56
C GLY A 47 -1.21 2.76 13.78
N LEU A 48 -2.40 2.44 14.31
CA LEU A 48 -3.51 3.39 14.43
C LEU A 48 -3.16 4.54 15.39
N VAL A 49 -3.02 5.75 14.86
CA VAL A 49 -2.66 6.94 15.64
C VAL A 49 -3.35 8.20 15.10
N TYR A 50 -3.56 9.19 15.97
CA TYR A 50 -3.91 10.54 15.55
C TYR A 50 -2.66 11.41 15.67
N TYR A 51 -2.26 12.05 14.57
CA TYR A 51 -1.06 12.87 14.52
C TYR A 51 -1.22 14.00 13.50
N ASN A 52 -0.74 15.19 13.86
CA ASN A 52 -0.74 16.38 13.01
C ASN A 52 -2.10 16.67 12.33
N GLY A 53 -3.19 16.58 13.10
CA GLY A 53 -4.54 16.88 12.61
C GLY A 53 -5.27 15.72 11.92
N LYS A 54 -4.62 14.57 11.67
CA LYS A 54 -5.20 13.45 10.93
C LYS A 54 -5.17 12.13 11.72
N TYR A 55 -6.14 11.27 11.46
CA TYR A 55 -6.10 9.87 11.80
C TYR A 55 -5.26 9.12 10.77
N HIS A 56 -4.29 8.33 11.21
CA HIS A 56 -3.46 7.49 10.37
C HIS A 56 -3.87 6.04 10.53
N LEU A 57 -4.19 5.40 9.41
CA LEU A 57 -4.44 3.97 9.28
C LEU A 57 -3.27 3.35 8.53
N PHE A 58 -2.51 2.50 9.21
CA PHE A 58 -1.65 1.54 8.53
C PHE A 58 -2.36 0.19 8.46
N TYR A 59 -1.96 -0.68 7.55
CA TYR A 59 -2.57 -2.00 7.42
C TYR A 59 -1.62 -2.97 6.74
N GLN A 60 -1.75 -4.26 7.07
CA GLN A 60 -1.06 -5.32 6.35
C GLN A 60 -1.50 -5.32 4.88
N TYR A 61 -0.53 -5.26 3.97
CA TYR A 61 -0.78 -5.07 2.54
C TYR A 61 0.12 -5.96 1.67
N TYR A 62 -0.45 -6.51 0.58
CA TYR A 62 0.31 -7.17 -0.47
C TYR A 62 -0.09 -6.64 -1.86
N PRO A 63 0.80 -5.88 -2.53
CA PRO A 63 0.48 -5.20 -3.78
C PRO A 63 0.48 -6.10 -5.02
N GLU A 64 1.01 -7.31 -4.94
CA GLU A 64 1.21 -8.13 -6.14
C GLU A 64 0.01 -9.05 -6.43
N ASP A 65 -0.72 -9.50 -5.41
CA ASP A 65 -1.80 -10.49 -5.58
C ASP A 65 -3.02 -10.25 -4.67
N ILE A 66 -4.11 -10.97 -4.95
CA ILE A 66 -5.36 -10.99 -4.19
C ILE A 66 -5.41 -12.10 -3.14
N VAL A 67 -4.26 -12.68 -2.81
CA VAL A 67 -4.07 -13.66 -1.74
C VAL A 67 -2.94 -13.20 -0.84
N TRP A 68 -2.84 -13.74 0.35
CA TRP A 68 -1.76 -13.39 1.28
C TRP A 68 -0.36 -13.68 0.68
N GLY A 69 0.62 -12.82 0.97
CA GLY A 69 1.99 -12.92 0.48
C GLY A 69 3.01 -12.15 1.34
N PRO A 70 4.15 -11.74 0.77
CA PRO A 70 5.10 -10.87 1.45
C PRO A 70 4.47 -9.55 1.93
N MET A 71 4.36 -9.39 3.25
CA MET A 71 3.57 -8.33 3.87
C MET A 71 4.31 -6.99 3.97
N HIS A 72 3.61 -5.95 3.52
CA HIS A 72 3.96 -4.54 3.65
C HIS A 72 3.06 -3.87 4.69
N TRP A 73 3.40 -2.65 5.11
CA TRP A 73 2.41 -1.74 5.71
C TRP A 73 1.94 -0.73 4.67
N GLY A 74 0.69 -0.86 4.22
CA GLY A 74 0.01 0.20 3.50
C GLY A 74 -0.33 1.37 4.44
N HIS A 75 -0.63 2.54 3.88
CA HIS A 75 -0.91 3.75 4.66
C HIS A 75 -2.03 4.57 4.01
N ALA A 76 -2.97 5.03 4.84
CA ALA A 76 -3.94 6.05 4.51
C ALA A 76 -4.14 7.01 5.69
N SER A 77 -4.62 8.22 5.41
CA SER A 77 -4.99 9.17 6.47
C SER A 77 -6.38 9.75 6.25
N SER A 78 -7.04 10.15 7.33
CA SER A 78 -8.36 10.76 7.29
C SER A 78 -8.48 11.89 8.31
N GLU A 79 -9.28 12.90 8.00
CA GLU A 79 -9.65 13.95 8.96
C GLU A 79 -10.90 13.55 9.78
N ASP A 80 -11.69 12.59 9.30
CA ASP A 80 -13.02 12.28 9.82
C ASP A 80 -13.32 10.78 10.01
N LEU A 81 -12.32 9.91 9.80
CA LEU A 81 -12.42 8.43 9.82
C LEU A 81 -13.33 7.84 8.73
N TYR A 82 -13.79 8.64 7.78
CA TYR A 82 -14.71 8.22 6.72
C TYR A 82 -14.09 8.41 5.33
N HIS A 83 -13.55 9.60 5.05
CA HIS A 83 -12.88 9.91 3.81
C HIS A 83 -11.37 9.71 3.96
N TRP A 84 -10.80 8.85 3.12
CA TRP A 84 -9.40 8.44 3.23
C TRP A 84 -8.57 8.93 2.05
N GLU A 85 -7.42 9.51 2.36
CA GLU A 85 -6.35 9.84 1.43
C GLU A 85 -5.33 8.69 1.46
N HIS A 86 -5.14 8.03 0.33
CA HIS A 86 -4.15 6.96 0.19
C HIS A 86 -2.73 7.54 0.07
N HIS A 87 -1.79 6.93 0.78
CA HIS A 87 -0.37 7.29 0.77
C HIS A 87 0.48 6.16 0.18
N PRO A 88 1.74 6.43 -0.22
CA PRO A 88 2.69 5.37 -0.54
C PRO A 88 2.83 4.34 0.60
N ILE A 89 3.23 3.13 0.25
CA ILE A 89 3.53 2.07 1.22
C ILE A 89 4.55 2.59 2.24
N ALA A 90 4.24 2.41 3.53
CA ALA A 90 5.04 2.91 4.64
C ALA A 90 6.23 2.00 4.97
N LEU A 91 6.02 0.68 4.98
CA LEU A 91 7.06 -0.32 5.26
C LEU A 91 7.06 -1.43 4.22
N TYR A 92 8.26 -1.79 3.77
CA TYR A 92 8.50 -2.88 2.82
C TYR A 92 9.18 -4.06 3.51
N PRO A 93 8.88 -5.31 3.12
CA PRO A 93 9.71 -6.46 3.46
C PRO A 93 11.17 -6.20 3.11
N ASP A 94 12.08 -6.65 3.98
CA ASP A 94 13.50 -6.57 3.74
C ASP A 94 14.17 -7.95 3.93
N LYS A 95 15.50 -7.97 4.08
CA LYS A 95 16.25 -9.22 4.25
C LYS A 95 15.89 -9.98 5.54
N LEU A 96 15.22 -9.33 6.50
CA LEU A 96 14.75 -9.94 7.75
C LEU A 96 13.38 -10.62 7.59
N GLY A 97 12.69 -10.42 6.46
CA GLY A 97 11.47 -11.11 6.10
C GLY A 97 10.25 -10.18 6.00
N ASN A 98 9.08 -10.77 6.26
CA ASN A 98 7.79 -10.08 6.15
C ASN A 98 7.57 -9.09 7.29
N ILE A 99 6.91 -7.97 7.01
CA ILE A 99 6.55 -6.97 8.01
C ILE A 99 5.15 -7.27 8.53
N PHE A 100 5.06 -7.95 9.68
CA PHE A 100 3.79 -8.27 10.33
C PHE A 100 3.20 -7.12 11.14
N SER A 101 2.03 -7.38 11.71
CA SER A 101 1.22 -6.42 12.44
C SER A 101 1.95 -5.79 13.61
N GLY A 102 1.57 -4.55 13.92
CA GLY A 102 2.15 -3.78 15.00
C GLY A 102 1.35 -2.53 15.34
N CYS A 103 1.79 -1.83 16.38
CA CYS A 103 1.19 -0.57 16.84
C CYS A 103 2.14 0.60 16.61
N ALA A 104 1.60 1.80 16.76
CA ALA A 104 2.37 3.04 16.80
C ALA A 104 1.91 3.85 18.01
N VAL A 105 2.84 4.60 18.59
CA VAL A 105 2.60 5.58 19.64
C VAL A 105 3.33 6.84 19.22
N ILE A 106 2.67 7.99 19.38
CA ILE A 106 3.32 9.28 19.18
C ILE A 106 4.09 9.58 20.46
N ASP A 107 5.42 9.52 20.36
CA ASP A 107 6.33 9.87 21.44
C ASP A 107 7.00 11.22 21.14
N GLU A 108 6.52 12.26 21.81
CA GLU A 108 7.06 13.61 21.66
C GLU A 108 8.21 13.90 22.64
N ASN A 109 8.40 13.10 23.69
CA ASN A 109 9.22 13.50 24.84
C ASN A 109 10.17 12.42 25.40
N ASN A 110 10.13 11.16 24.94
CA ASN A 110 10.81 9.98 25.50
C ASN A 110 10.51 9.71 26.99
#